data_AF-A0A514WRT8-F1
#
_entry.id   AF-A0A514WRT8-F1
#
_cell.length_a   1.000
_cell.length_b   1.000
_cell.length_c   1.000
_cell.angle_alpha   90.00
_cell.angle_beta   90.00
_cell.angle_gamma   90.00
#
_symmetry.space_group_name_H-M   'P 1'
#
loop_
_entity.id
_entity.type
_entity.pdbx_description
1 polymer ?
#
loop_
_entity_poly.entity_id
_entity_poly.type
_entity_poly.pdbx_seq_one_letter_code
_entity_poly.pdbx_strand_id
1 'polypeptide(L)'
;MKKAFVIGMVALATTVSFSAAHAAGTVAAKSVKESLVDYTKQIKEAAFGKGGTAKGLSAQQAQIARDKMINELNLPAGKNNALSMSISSDSAKSAQRLDNLATIIAAKKMAGEISKTDVSEGKSIDAAASASAKLLANASLTGARKTAKELNPAELGDTTAALTKLESLPEGILTRFSKAERDSYTKIIEKHDELVETGAKSTSEEAFVQAIMDVKKVDKAKAMEIVRKLKECV
;
A
#
# COMPACT_ATOMS: atom_id res chain seq x y z
N MET A 1 -1.53 -23.27 -44.25
CA MET A 1 -0.41 -22.53 -43.61
C MET A 1 -0.88 -21.09 -43.42
N LYS A 2 -0.97 -20.44 -42.24
CA LYS A 2 -0.34 -20.62 -40.93
C LYS A 2 -1.23 -19.98 -39.83
N LYS A 3 -1.47 -20.79 -38.78
CA LYS A 3 -1.45 -20.53 -37.32
C LYS A 3 -2.40 -19.51 -36.69
N ALA A 4 -3.36 -20.09 -35.97
CA ALA A 4 -4.21 -19.50 -34.94
C ALA A 4 -3.41 -18.97 -33.75
N PHE A 5 -3.87 -17.83 -33.23
CA PHE A 5 -3.41 -17.15 -32.03
C PHE A 5 -4.00 -17.89 -30.81
N VAL A 6 -3.19 -18.72 -30.15
CA VAL A 6 -3.57 -19.39 -28.91
C VAL A 6 -3.41 -18.37 -27.77
N ILE A 7 -4.54 -17.87 -27.29
CA ILE A 7 -4.66 -17.12 -26.04
C ILE A 7 -4.39 -18.11 -24.91
N GLY A 8 -3.14 -18.16 -24.47
CA GLY A 8 -2.74 -18.92 -23.28
C GLY A 8 -3.23 -18.23 -22.03
N MET A 9 -4.33 -18.73 -21.45
CA MET A 9 -4.63 -18.56 -20.03
C MET A 9 -3.47 -19.14 -19.21
N VAL A 10 -2.55 -18.28 -18.76
CA VAL A 10 -1.68 -18.63 -17.64
C VAL A 10 -2.54 -18.50 -16.39
N ALA A 11 -3.22 -19.60 -16.06
CA ALA A 11 -3.76 -19.80 -14.73
C ALA A 11 -2.59 -19.64 -13.75
N LEU A 12 -2.58 -18.54 -13.00
CA LEU A 12 -1.57 -18.29 -11.98
C LEU A 12 -1.91 -19.14 -10.74
N ALA A 13 -1.84 -20.46 -10.90
CA ALA A 13 -1.70 -21.39 -9.80
C ALA A 13 -0.19 -21.60 -9.57
N THR A 14 0.51 -20.52 -9.24
CA THR A 14 1.86 -20.63 -8.69
C THR A 14 1.73 -20.81 -7.19
N THR A 15 1.55 -22.06 -6.78
CA THR A 15 2.18 -22.56 -5.55
C THR A 15 3.68 -22.37 -5.70
N VAL A 16 4.16 -21.18 -5.37
CA VAL A 16 5.60 -20.97 -5.15
C VAL A 16 5.91 -21.66 -3.83
N SER A 17 6.20 -22.95 -3.92
CA SER A 17 6.66 -23.76 -2.81
C SER A 17 8.00 -23.22 -2.33
N PHE A 18 7.97 -22.28 -1.39
CA PHE A 18 9.14 -21.81 -0.63
C PHE A 18 9.48 -22.85 0.44
N SER A 19 9.80 -24.06 0.00
CA SER A 19 10.23 -25.17 0.84
C SER A 19 11.49 -25.76 0.21
N ALA A 20 12.56 -25.83 1.00
CA ALA A 20 13.84 -26.49 0.71
C ALA A 20 15.00 -25.67 0.12
N ALA A 21 15.22 -24.43 0.59
CA ALA A 21 16.55 -23.79 0.49
C ALA A 21 17.13 -23.29 1.84
N HIS A 22 16.46 -23.55 2.96
CA HIS A 22 16.93 -23.15 4.30
C HIS A 22 17.61 -24.29 5.08
N ALA A 23 17.89 -25.42 4.43
CA ALA A 23 18.67 -26.51 5.03
C ALA A 23 19.94 -26.73 4.20
N ALA A 24 21.08 -26.56 4.88
CA ALA A 24 22.46 -26.78 4.42
C ALA A 24 23.13 -25.65 3.60
N GLY A 25 24.02 -24.92 4.29
CA GLY A 25 25.35 -24.56 3.78
C GLY A 25 25.45 -23.50 2.68
N THR A 26 26.04 -22.35 3.05
CA THR A 26 26.80 -21.46 2.15
C THR A 26 26.05 -20.80 0.98
N VAL A 27 25.06 -19.97 1.28
CA VAL A 27 24.73 -18.75 0.51
C VAL A 27 24.34 -17.71 1.56
N ALA A 28 24.94 -16.52 1.55
CA ALA A 28 24.62 -15.46 2.52
C ALA A 28 23.10 -15.29 2.61
N ALA A 29 22.51 -15.54 3.78
CA ALA A 29 21.07 -15.42 3.97
C ALA A 29 20.68 -13.98 3.62
N LYS A 30 19.94 -13.81 2.51
CA LYS A 30 19.47 -12.48 2.08
C LYS A 30 18.70 -11.85 3.24
N SER A 31 18.94 -10.57 3.48
CA SER A 31 18.18 -9.83 4.48
C SER A 31 16.68 -9.84 4.13
N VAL A 32 15.83 -9.65 5.14
CA VAL A 32 14.38 -9.49 4.96
C VAL A 32 14.07 -8.45 3.88
N LYS A 33 14.83 -7.35 3.89
CA LYS A 33 14.71 -6.26 2.92
C LYS A 33 15.01 -6.70 1.49
N GLU A 34 16.14 -7.36 1.25
CA GLU A 34 16.52 -7.85 -0.09
C GLU A 34 15.51 -8.87 -0.59
N SER A 35 15.05 -9.76 0.28
CA SER A 35 14.02 -10.75 -0.04
C SER A 35 12.70 -10.08 -0.45
N LEU A 36 12.29 -9.01 0.25
CA LEU A 36 11.06 -8.28 -0.04
C LEU A 36 11.15 -7.48 -1.35
N VAL A 37 12.31 -6.88 -1.65
CA VAL A 37 12.57 -6.20 -2.93
C VAL A 37 12.55 -7.17 -4.10
N ASP A 38 13.26 -8.29 -3.99
CA ASP A 38 13.31 -9.32 -5.03
C ASP A 38 11.92 -9.92 -5.29
N TYR A 39 11.18 -10.22 -4.21
CA TYR A 39 9.83 -10.77 -4.33
C TYR A 39 8.84 -9.75 -4.91
N THR A 40 8.98 -8.47 -4.55
CA THR A 40 8.19 -7.39 -5.16
C THR A 40 8.42 -7.32 -6.67
N LYS A 41 9.67 -7.44 -7.12
CA LYS A 41 9.99 -7.51 -8.55
C LYS A 41 9.31 -8.69 -9.24
N GLN A 42 9.36 -9.88 -8.64
CA GLN A 42 8.70 -11.07 -9.20
C GLN A 42 7.18 -10.91 -9.29
N ILE A 43 6.54 -10.36 -8.27
CA ILE A 43 5.09 -10.08 -8.28
C ILE A 43 4.75 -9.03 -9.35
N LYS A 44 5.53 -7.96 -9.46
CA LYS A 44 5.33 -6.93 -10.49
C LYS A 44 5.51 -7.50 -11.90
N GLU A 45 6.54 -8.32 -12.14
CA GLU A 45 6.74 -9.00 -13.43
C GLU A 45 5.62 -10.00 -13.76
N ALA A 46 5.10 -10.72 -12.76
CA ALA A 46 3.98 -11.64 -12.94
C ALA A 46 2.64 -10.91 -13.19
N ALA A 47 2.47 -9.72 -12.61
CA ALA A 47 1.24 -8.92 -12.75
C ALA A 47 1.24 -8.09 -14.05
N PHE A 48 2.37 -7.52 -14.43
CA PHE A 48 2.46 -6.52 -15.50
C PHE A 48 3.30 -6.95 -16.71
N GLY A 49 3.99 -8.08 -16.62
CA GLY A 49 4.89 -8.57 -17.66
C GLY A 49 6.31 -8.02 -17.55
N LYS A 50 7.10 -8.23 -18.61
CA LYS A 50 8.53 -7.88 -18.65
C LYS A 50 8.73 -6.38 -18.40
N GLY A 51 9.49 -6.04 -17.36
CA GLY A 51 9.74 -4.66 -16.93
C GLY A 51 9.03 -4.28 -15.63
N GLY A 52 8.02 -5.04 -15.20
CA GLY A 52 7.47 -4.96 -13.84
C GLY A 52 6.89 -3.60 -13.45
N THR A 53 6.16 -2.95 -14.37
CA THR A 53 5.44 -1.70 -14.08
C THR A 53 4.09 -1.68 -14.77
N ALA A 54 3.10 -1.11 -14.08
CA ALA A 54 1.77 -0.87 -14.64
C ALA A 54 1.77 0.27 -15.68
N LYS A 55 2.85 1.06 -15.78
CA LYS A 55 2.96 2.14 -16.76
C LYS A 55 3.02 1.55 -18.18
N GLY A 56 2.07 1.96 -19.02
CA GLY A 56 2.00 1.53 -20.42
C GLY A 56 1.16 0.27 -20.65
N LEU A 57 0.52 -0.29 -19.62
CA LEU A 57 -0.50 -1.32 -19.80
C LEU A 57 -1.70 -0.76 -20.60
N SER A 58 -2.29 -1.60 -21.44
CA SER A 58 -3.59 -1.28 -22.03
C SER A 58 -4.68 -1.22 -20.95
N ALA A 59 -5.79 -0.52 -21.22
CA ALA A 59 -6.89 -0.41 -20.27
C ALA A 59 -7.41 -1.79 -19.80
N GLN A 60 -7.51 -2.75 -20.72
CA GLN A 60 -7.94 -4.12 -20.40
C GLN A 60 -6.90 -4.85 -19.53
N GLN A 61 -5.61 -4.70 -19.81
CA GLN A 61 -4.55 -5.30 -18.99
C GLN A 61 -4.50 -4.70 -17.59
N ALA A 62 -4.63 -3.37 -17.48
CA ALA A 62 -4.68 -2.68 -16.20
C ALA A 62 -5.91 -3.12 -15.37
N GLN A 63 -7.07 -3.28 -16.01
CA GLN A 63 -8.27 -3.79 -15.35
C GLN A 63 -8.10 -5.23 -14.83
N ILE A 64 -7.58 -6.14 -15.66
CA ILE A 64 -7.33 -7.53 -15.24
C ILE A 64 -6.36 -7.57 -14.06
N ALA A 65 -5.27 -6.80 -14.14
CA ALA A 65 -4.28 -6.73 -13.07
C ALA A 65 -4.89 -6.16 -11.78
N ARG A 66 -5.67 -5.08 -11.88
CA ARG A 66 -6.41 -4.48 -10.76
C ARG A 66 -7.30 -5.50 -10.07
N ASP A 67 -8.20 -6.14 -10.83
CA ASP A 67 -9.22 -7.02 -10.28
C ASP A 67 -8.57 -8.24 -9.58
N LYS A 68 -7.52 -8.78 -10.20
CA LYS A 68 -6.74 -9.87 -9.60
C LYS A 68 -6.06 -9.47 -8.29
N MET A 69 -5.38 -8.31 -8.28
CA MET A 69 -4.68 -7.82 -7.10
C MET A 69 -5.63 -7.47 -5.95
N ILE A 70 -6.78 -6.87 -6.24
CA ILE A 70 -7.79 -6.55 -5.22
C ILE A 70 -8.32 -7.84 -4.57
N ASN A 71 -8.63 -8.86 -5.38
CA ASN A 71 -9.09 -10.15 -4.87
C ASN A 71 -8.06 -10.82 -3.96
N GLU A 72 -6.77 -10.65 -4.26
CA GLU A 72 -5.66 -11.23 -3.48
C GLU A 72 -5.44 -10.55 -2.12
N LEU A 73 -5.81 -9.28 -1.97
CA LEU A 73 -5.65 -8.54 -0.70
C LEU A 73 -6.66 -8.94 0.38
N ASN A 74 -7.80 -9.54 -0.01
CA ASN A 74 -8.86 -9.96 0.90
C ASN A 74 -9.23 -8.88 1.95
N LEU A 75 -9.44 -7.64 1.50
CA LEU A 75 -9.77 -6.53 2.39
C LEU A 75 -11.20 -6.66 2.97
N PRO A 76 -11.50 -5.98 4.09
CA PRO A 76 -12.85 -5.94 4.65
C PRO A 76 -13.91 -5.50 3.64
N ALA A 77 -15.15 -5.94 3.86
CA ALA A 77 -16.29 -5.65 2.98
C ALA A 77 -16.41 -4.13 2.70
N GLY A 78 -16.56 -3.76 1.42
CA GLY A 78 -16.63 -2.37 0.97
C GLY A 78 -15.27 -1.75 0.59
N LYS A 79 -14.14 -2.20 1.16
CA LYS A 79 -12.81 -1.67 0.83
C LYS A 79 -12.32 -2.07 -0.56
N ASN A 80 -12.71 -3.25 -1.05
CA ASN A 80 -12.38 -3.68 -2.42
C ASN A 80 -13.00 -2.73 -3.47
N ASN A 81 -14.25 -2.31 -3.26
CA ASN A 81 -14.91 -1.35 -4.16
C ASN A 81 -14.27 0.03 -4.05
N ALA A 82 -14.01 0.52 -2.83
CA ALA A 82 -13.36 1.80 -2.60
C ALA A 82 -11.95 1.85 -3.25
N LEU A 83 -11.19 0.77 -3.14
CA LEU A 83 -9.89 0.60 -3.77
C LEU A 83 -9.97 0.53 -5.30
N SER A 84 -10.95 -0.21 -5.85
CA SER A 84 -11.18 -0.22 -7.30
C SER A 84 -11.53 1.17 -7.83
N MET A 85 -12.38 1.89 -7.10
CA MET A 85 -12.74 3.28 -7.43
C MET A 85 -11.53 4.20 -7.35
N SER A 86 -10.69 4.10 -6.31
CA SER A 86 -9.53 4.97 -6.16
C SER A 86 -8.50 4.74 -7.28
N ILE A 87 -8.30 3.50 -7.73
CA ILE A 87 -7.40 3.21 -8.86
C ILE A 87 -7.96 3.78 -10.18
N SER A 88 -9.28 3.81 -10.32
CA SER A 88 -9.94 4.17 -11.58
C SER A 88 -10.30 5.65 -11.69
N SER A 89 -10.44 6.37 -10.57
CA SER A 89 -10.89 7.76 -10.53
C SER A 89 -9.82 8.77 -10.93
N ASP A 90 -8.55 8.42 -10.79
CA ASP A 90 -7.40 9.28 -11.14
C ASP A 90 -6.46 8.51 -12.06
N SER A 91 -6.62 8.74 -13.37
CA SER A 91 -5.81 8.07 -14.40
C SER A 91 -4.32 8.42 -14.31
N ALA A 92 -3.97 9.60 -13.79
CA ALA A 92 -2.57 10.01 -13.61
C ALA A 92 -1.88 9.21 -12.50
N LYS A 93 -2.64 8.76 -11.48
CA LYS A 93 -2.13 7.95 -10.37
C LYS A 93 -2.38 6.45 -10.52
N SER A 94 -3.22 6.03 -11.46
CA SER A 94 -3.66 4.64 -11.61
C SER A 94 -2.50 3.64 -11.69
N ALA A 95 -1.52 3.90 -12.56
CA ALA A 95 -0.34 3.02 -12.71
C ALA A 95 0.49 2.95 -11.42
N GLN A 96 0.73 4.08 -10.76
CA GLN A 96 1.45 4.12 -9.50
C GLN A 96 0.71 3.35 -8.39
N ARG A 97 -0.61 3.51 -8.31
CA ARG A 97 -1.44 2.79 -7.33
C ARG A 97 -1.42 1.28 -7.59
N LEU A 98 -1.42 0.84 -8.85
CA LEU A 98 -1.25 -0.57 -9.21
C LEU A 98 0.14 -1.11 -8.82
N ASP A 99 1.22 -0.37 -9.10
CA ASP A 99 2.58 -0.76 -8.69
C ASP A 99 2.70 -0.87 -7.16
N ASN A 100 2.02 0.01 -6.42
CA ASN A 100 1.98 -0.04 -4.97
C ASN A 100 1.17 -1.23 -4.45
N LEU A 101 0.08 -1.62 -5.11
CA LEU A 101 -0.68 -2.83 -4.76
C LEU A 101 0.13 -4.10 -4.95
N ALA A 102 0.87 -4.21 -6.04
CA ALA A 102 1.79 -5.33 -6.25
C ALA A 102 2.83 -5.43 -5.11
N THR A 103 3.34 -4.29 -4.64
CA THR A 103 4.28 -4.21 -3.52
C THR A 103 3.63 -4.62 -2.19
N ILE A 104 2.39 -4.19 -1.95
CA ILE A 104 1.62 -4.58 -0.76
C ILE A 104 1.37 -6.10 -0.76
N ILE A 105 0.97 -6.68 -1.88
CA ILE A 105 0.74 -8.13 -2.01
C ILE A 105 2.04 -8.90 -1.76
N ALA A 106 3.14 -8.46 -2.34
CA ALA A 106 4.46 -9.05 -2.12
C ALA A 106 4.82 -9.04 -0.63
N ALA A 107 4.61 -7.92 0.06
CA ALA A 107 4.85 -7.82 1.49
C ALA A 107 3.96 -8.73 2.34
N LYS A 108 2.65 -8.84 2.05
CA LYS A 108 1.76 -9.76 2.78
C LYS A 108 2.20 -11.22 2.64
N LYS A 109 2.61 -11.64 1.45
CA LYS A 109 3.13 -13.00 1.23
C LYS A 109 4.46 -13.23 1.96
N MET A 110 5.39 -12.28 1.84
CA MET A 110 6.69 -12.37 2.50
C MET A 110 6.56 -12.31 4.02
N ALA A 111 5.60 -11.59 4.57
CA ALA A 111 5.33 -11.56 6.00
C ALA A 111 5.05 -12.96 6.57
N GLY A 112 4.37 -13.84 5.82
CA GLY A 112 4.15 -15.23 6.20
C GLY A 112 5.43 -16.05 6.26
N GLU A 113 6.33 -15.84 5.30
CA GLU A 113 7.65 -16.50 5.27
C GLU A 113 8.56 -15.99 6.39
N ILE A 114 8.61 -14.66 6.60
CA ILE A 114 9.39 -14.02 7.67
C ILE A 114 8.88 -14.47 9.04
N SER A 115 7.57 -14.65 9.21
CA SER A 115 6.99 -15.11 10.48
C SER A 115 7.48 -16.49 10.91
N LYS A 116 8.06 -17.31 10.00
CA LYS A 116 8.66 -18.60 10.35
C LYS A 116 9.95 -18.45 11.15
N THR A 117 10.65 -17.31 11.02
CA THR A 117 11.93 -17.04 11.67
C THR A 117 11.86 -15.87 12.66
N ASP A 118 11.06 -14.83 12.35
CA ASP A 118 10.76 -13.69 13.22
C ASP A 118 9.27 -13.32 13.12
N VAL A 119 8.48 -13.84 14.07
CA VAL A 119 7.04 -13.59 14.16
C VAL A 119 6.72 -12.10 14.35
N SER A 120 7.58 -11.35 15.04
CA SER A 120 7.31 -9.94 15.35
C SER A 120 7.50 -9.06 14.12
N GLU A 121 8.57 -9.32 13.36
CA GLU A 121 8.85 -8.62 12.10
C GLU A 121 7.81 -8.98 11.04
N GLY A 122 7.47 -10.26 10.89
CA GLY A 122 6.42 -10.71 9.97
C GLY A 122 5.07 -10.04 10.25
N LYS A 123 4.64 -9.98 11.52
CA LYS A 123 3.40 -9.27 11.91
C LYS A 123 3.47 -7.76 11.62
N SER A 124 4.62 -7.11 11.84
CA SER A 124 4.81 -5.69 11.54
C SER A 124 4.63 -5.42 10.04
N ILE A 125 5.22 -6.25 9.18
CA ILE A 125 5.12 -6.13 7.72
C ILE A 125 3.69 -6.37 7.25
N ASP A 126 3.02 -7.42 7.73
CA ASP A 126 1.64 -7.71 7.33
C ASP A 126 0.66 -6.60 7.73
N ALA A 127 0.82 -6.08 8.96
CA ALA A 127 0.00 -4.96 9.44
C ALA A 127 0.24 -3.70 8.61
N ALA A 128 1.50 -3.36 8.31
CA ALA A 128 1.83 -2.20 7.49
C ALA A 128 1.32 -2.32 6.05
N ALA A 129 1.38 -3.53 5.47
CA ALA A 129 0.84 -3.79 4.14
C ALA A 129 -0.69 -3.62 4.13
N SER A 130 -1.37 -4.15 5.14
CA SER A 130 -2.83 -4.03 5.29
C SER A 130 -3.27 -2.56 5.49
N ALA A 131 -2.56 -1.82 6.34
CA ALA A 131 -2.79 -0.39 6.54
C ALA A 131 -2.57 0.40 5.23
N SER A 132 -1.50 0.09 4.49
CA SER A 132 -1.23 0.73 3.19
C SER A 132 -2.34 0.46 2.16
N ALA A 133 -2.94 -0.73 2.16
CA ALA A 133 -4.07 -1.04 1.30
C ALA A 133 -5.33 -0.23 1.68
N LYS A 134 -5.59 -0.05 2.98
CA LYS A 134 -6.68 0.80 3.48
C LYS A 134 -6.48 2.26 3.11
N LEU A 135 -5.25 2.77 3.22
CA LEU A 135 -4.91 4.12 2.77
C LEU A 135 -5.22 4.31 1.28
N LEU A 136 -4.82 3.36 0.42
CA LEU A 136 -5.14 3.40 -1.00
C LEU A 136 -6.66 3.31 -1.26
N ALA A 137 -7.40 2.56 -0.44
CA ALA A 137 -8.86 2.48 -0.55
C ALA A 137 -9.53 3.83 -0.22
N ASN A 138 -9.01 4.55 0.77
CA ASN A 138 -9.52 5.86 1.18
C ASN A 138 -9.00 7.03 0.31
N ALA A 139 -8.08 6.77 -0.63
CA ALA A 139 -7.43 7.81 -1.43
C ALA A 139 -8.39 8.64 -2.30
N SER A 140 -9.56 8.10 -2.67
CA SER A 140 -10.60 8.84 -3.38
C SER A 140 -11.30 9.90 -2.53
N LEU A 141 -11.17 9.82 -1.20
CA LEU A 141 -11.76 10.77 -0.25
C LEU A 141 -10.84 11.97 0.02
N THR A 142 -9.53 11.82 -0.24
CA THR A 142 -8.53 12.87 -0.14
C THR A 142 -8.84 13.99 -1.14
N GLY A 143 -9.04 15.21 -0.66
CA GLY A 143 -9.39 16.39 -1.46
C GLY A 143 -10.83 16.39 -2.00
N ALA A 144 -11.65 15.38 -1.70
CA ALA A 144 -13.01 15.28 -2.23
C ALA A 144 -13.95 16.35 -1.64
N ARG A 145 -13.71 16.75 -0.39
CA ARG A 145 -14.46 17.82 0.30
C ARG A 145 -13.56 19.02 0.50
N LYS A 146 -13.98 20.17 -0.03
CA LYS A 146 -13.22 21.43 0.03
C LYS A 146 -13.47 22.26 1.30
N THR A 147 -14.46 21.86 2.11
CA THR A 147 -14.87 22.61 3.30
C THR A 147 -14.56 21.81 4.55
N ALA A 148 -13.38 22.05 5.12
CA ALA A 148 -13.01 21.59 6.46
C ALA A 148 -13.58 22.56 7.52
N LYS A 149 -13.93 22.03 8.69
CA LYS A 149 -14.39 22.78 9.87
C LYS A 149 -13.23 23.15 10.81
N GLU A 150 -12.23 22.28 10.91
CA GLU A 150 -11.14 22.37 11.88
C GLU A 150 -9.81 22.75 11.24
N LEU A 151 -9.65 22.61 9.92
CA LEU A 151 -8.44 22.99 9.18
C LEU A 151 -8.67 24.25 8.35
N ASN A 152 -7.73 25.19 8.41
CA ASN A 152 -7.72 26.31 7.47
C ASN A 152 -7.26 25.85 6.06
N PRO A 153 -7.42 26.66 5.01
CA PRO A 153 -7.07 26.25 3.64
C PRO A 153 -5.61 25.81 3.44
N ALA A 154 -4.66 26.43 4.14
CA ALA A 154 -3.25 26.05 4.05
C ALA A 154 -2.98 24.71 4.74
N GLU A 155 -3.54 24.50 5.94
CA GLU A 155 -3.47 23.24 6.67
C GLU A 155 -4.13 22.09 5.89
N LEU A 156 -5.28 22.36 5.27
CA LEU A 156 -5.96 21.41 4.41
C LEU A 156 -5.07 21.02 3.22
N GLY A 157 -4.48 22.00 2.53
CA GLY A 157 -3.56 21.76 1.41
C GLY A 157 -2.32 20.96 1.81
N ASP A 158 -1.69 21.29 2.95
CA ASP A 158 -0.57 20.53 3.51
C ASP A 158 -0.96 19.07 3.78
N THR A 159 -2.16 18.86 4.34
CA THR A 159 -2.66 17.53 4.69
C THR A 159 -3.02 16.69 3.48
N THR A 160 -3.69 17.28 2.47
CA THR A 160 -3.96 16.63 1.18
C THR A 160 -2.66 16.19 0.50
N ALA A 161 -1.62 17.04 0.54
CA ALA A 161 -0.31 16.72 -0.02
C ALA A 161 0.40 15.59 0.76
N ALA A 162 0.34 15.60 2.09
CA ALA A 162 0.89 14.53 2.92
C ALA A 162 0.19 13.18 2.68
N LEU A 163 -1.14 13.16 2.60
CA LEU A 163 -1.90 11.94 2.27
C LEU A 163 -1.54 11.42 0.87
N THR A 164 -1.50 12.31 -0.13
CA THR A 164 -1.07 11.94 -1.49
C THR A 164 0.35 11.36 -1.49
N LYS A 165 1.25 11.92 -0.67
CA LYS A 165 2.62 11.42 -0.55
C LYS A 165 2.65 10.04 0.09
N LEU A 166 1.90 9.81 1.16
CA LEU A 166 1.80 8.49 1.81
C LEU A 166 1.33 7.39 0.85
N GLU A 167 0.45 7.70 -0.11
CA GLU A 167 0.05 6.74 -1.16
C GLU A 167 1.23 6.24 -2.01
N SER A 168 2.32 7.01 -2.10
CA SER A 168 3.54 6.67 -2.86
C SER A 168 4.58 5.90 -2.07
N LEU A 169 4.42 5.82 -0.75
CA LEU A 169 5.42 5.28 0.16
C LEU A 169 5.30 3.79 0.55
N PRO A 170 4.32 2.96 0.11
CA PRO A 170 4.25 1.56 0.55
C PRO A 170 5.58 0.81 0.40
N GLU A 171 6.26 0.93 -0.75
CA GLU A 171 7.57 0.28 -0.95
C GLU A 171 8.62 0.76 0.07
N GLY A 172 8.68 2.07 0.34
CA GLY A 172 9.61 2.66 1.31
C GLY A 172 9.30 2.23 2.76
N ILE A 173 8.03 2.28 3.15
CA ILE A 173 7.56 1.87 4.49
C ILE A 173 7.87 0.39 4.73
N LEU A 174 7.67 -0.46 3.70
CA LEU A 174 7.82 -1.90 3.84
C LEU A 174 9.28 -2.37 3.79
N THR A 175 10.13 -1.70 3.01
CA THR A 175 11.52 -2.15 2.77
C THR A 175 12.60 -1.31 3.45
N ARG A 176 12.35 -0.05 3.80
CA ARG A 176 13.41 0.88 4.27
C ARG A 176 13.24 1.32 5.71
N PHE A 177 12.01 1.43 6.20
CA PHE A 177 11.76 1.90 7.56
C PHE A 177 12.14 0.84 8.58
N SER A 178 12.64 1.29 9.73
CA SER A 178 12.78 0.41 10.88
C SER A 178 11.40 -0.08 11.33
N LYS A 179 11.37 -1.21 12.05
CA LYS A 179 10.13 -1.76 12.61
C LYS A 179 9.36 -0.71 13.43
N ALA A 180 10.04 0.08 14.26
CA ALA A 180 9.40 1.09 15.10
C ALA A 180 8.75 2.22 14.29
N GLU A 181 9.42 2.69 13.23
CA GLU A 181 8.86 3.68 12.31
C GLU A 181 7.65 3.10 11.58
N ARG A 182 7.80 1.93 10.97
CA ARG A 182 6.73 1.22 10.28
C ARG A 182 5.50 1.03 11.17
N ASP A 183 5.67 0.50 12.38
CA ASP A 183 4.58 0.30 13.34
C ASP A 183 3.91 1.62 13.74
N SER A 184 4.68 2.70 13.85
CA SER A 184 4.15 4.04 14.10
C SER A 184 3.27 4.54 12.96
N TYR A 185 3.72 4.41 11.71
CA TYR A 185 2.93 4.77 10.53
C TYR A 185 1.66 3.93 10.41
N THR A 186 1.79 2.61 10.61
CA THR A 186 0.67 1.67 10.63
C THR A 186 -0.41 2.13 11.59
N LYS A 187 -0.06 2.47 12.84
CA LYS A 187 -1.04 2.94 13.84
C LYS A 187 -1.77 4.21 13.41
N ILE A 188 -1.06 5.18 12.80
CA ILE A 188 -1.69 6.41 12.31
C ILE A 188 -2.66 6.10 11.18
N ILE A 189 -2.26 5.27 10.22
CA ILE A 189 -3.10 4.91 9.06
C ILE A 189 -4.33 4.11 9.50
N GLU A 190 -4.18 3.17 10.44
CA GLU A 190 -5.29 2.42 11.02
C GLU A 190 -6.28 3.34 11.75
N LYS A 191 -5.79 4.31 12.54
CA LYS A 191 -6.66 5.28 13.21
C LYS A 191 -7.34 6.23 12.22
N HIS A 192 -6.65 6.62 11.15
CA HIS A 192 -7.24 7.41 10.06
C HIS A 192 -8.37 6.65 9.37
N ASP A 193 -8.16 5.36 9.07
CA ASP A 193 -9.18 4.49 8.50
C ASP A 193 -10.43 4.40 9.38
N GLU A 194 -10.25 4.16 10.69
CA GLU A 194 -11.33 4.13 11.69
C GLU A 194 -12.13 5.46 11.72
N LEU A 195 -11.44 6.60 11.73
CA LEU A 195 -12.08 7.92 11.78
C LEU A 195 -12.83 8.25 10.48
N VAL A 196 -12.33 7.78 9.34
CA VAL A 196 -13.01 7.89 8.05
C VAL A 196 -14.27 7.03 8.01
N GLU A 197 -14.19 5.77 8.44
CA GLU A 197 -15.32 4.84 8.45
C GLU A 197 -16.46 5.29 9.37
N THR A 198 -16.11 5.81 10.55
CA THR A 198 -17.08 6.33 11.52
C THR A 198 -17.69 7.67 11.09
N GLY A 199 -17.10 8.36 10.10
CA GLY A 199 -17.49 9.71 9.71
C GLY A 199 -17.31 10.73 10.84
N ALA A 200 -16.40 10.45 11.79
CA ALA A 200 -16.18 11.29 12.96
C ALA A 200 -15.67 12.70 12.61
N LYS A 201 -15.11 12.88 11.41
CA LYS A 201 -14.62 14.15 10.89
C LYS A 201 -15.27 14.52 9.56
N SER A 202 -15.26 15.80 9.24
CA SER A 202 -15.95 16.32 8.06
C SER A 202 -15.19 16.00 6.78
N THR A 203 -13.86 15.86 6.84
CA THR A 203 -13.00 15.48 5.72
C THR A 203 -12.00 14.38 6.09
N SER A 204 -11.44 13.72 5.06
CA SER A 204 -10.38 12.71 5.24
C SER A 204 -9.11 13.33 5.86
N GLU A 205 -8.82 14.59 5.53
CA GLU A 205 -7.70 15.35 6.06
C GLU A 205 -7.85 15.63 7.56
N GLU A 206 -9.05 16.05 8.00
CA GLU A 206 -9.33 16.23 9.43
C GLU A 206 -9.20 14.91 10.19
N ALA A 207 -9.70 13.80 9.61
CA ALA A 207 -9.52 12.47 10.17
C ALA A 207 -8.04 12.11 10.30
N PHE A 208 -7.21 12.47 9.31
CA PHE A 208 -5.78 12.19 9.34
C PHE A 208 -5.03 13.00 10.40
N VAL A 209 -5.31 14.29 10.53
CA VAL A 209 -4.71 15.14 11.58
C VAL A 209 -5.13 14.64 12.97
N GLN A 210 -6.41 14.29 13.14
CA GLN A 210 -6.90 13.72 14.40
C GLN A 210 -6.25 12.37 14.70
N ALA A 211 -6.05 11.50 13.70
CA ALA A 211 -5.35 10.23 13.88
C ALA A 211 -3.92 10.43 14.40
N ILE A 212 -3.19 11.43 13.90
CA ILE A 212 -1.86 11.79 14.40
C ILE A 212 -1.96 12.25 15.86
N MET A 213 -2.89 13.14 16.19
CA MET A 213 -3.09 13.63 17.56
C MET A 213 -3.39 12.47 18.53
N ASP A 214 -4.28 11.56 18.14
CA ASP A 214 -4.71 10.44 18.97
C ASP A 214 -3.60 9.40 19.20
N VAL A 215 -2.82 9.10 18.16
CA VAL A 215 -1.76 8.08 18.21
C VAL A 215 -0.49 8.63 18.87
N LYS A 216 -0.12 9.88 18.56
CA LYS A 216 1.09 10.52 19.08
C LYS A 216 0.87 11.23 20.40
N LYS A 217 -0.40 11.39 20.83
CA LYS A 217 -0.78 12.13 22.04
C LYS A 217 -0.24 13.56 22.02
N VAL A 218 -0.47 14.24 20.90
CA VAL A 218 -0.01 15.61 20.66
C VAL A 218 -1.19 16.53 20.34
N ASP A 219 -0.99 17.84 20.54
CA ASP A 219 -1.93 18.86 20.11
C ASP A 219 -1.95 19.03 18.58
N LYS A 220 -2.90 19.84 18.09
CA LYS A 220 -3.05 20.12 16.66
C LYS A 220 -1.80 20.76 16.05
N ALA A 221 -1.12 21.66 16.76
CA ALA A 221 0.04 22.36 16.22
C ALA A 221 1.18 21.38 15.91
N LYS A 222 1.50 20.50 16.86
CA LYS A 222 2.47 19.42 16.69
C LYS A 222 2.03 18.38 15.66
N ALA A 223 0.74 18.05 15.59
CA ALA A 223 0.23 17.17 14.55
C ALA A 223 0.45 17.78 13.15
N MET A 224 0.22 19.07 12.97
CA MET A 224 0.47 19.77 11.70
C MET A 224 1.97 19.86 11.37
N GLU A 225 2.87 19.96 12.35
CA GLU A 225 4.31 19.82 12.10
C GLU A 225 4.67 18.45 11.54
N ILE A 226 4.08 17.38 12.08
CA ILE A 226 4.26 16.02 11.55
C ILE A 226 3.72 15.95 10.12
N VAL A 227 2.52 16.48 9.84
CA VAL A 227 1.95 16.52 8.49
C VAL A 227 2.90 17.19 7.49
N ARG A 228 3.49 18.33 7.85
CA ARG A 228 4.45 19.04 6.97
C ARG A 228 5.69 18.21 6.70
N LYS A 229 6.24 17.53 7.72
CA LYS A 229 7.37 16.60 7.53
C LYS A 229 7.00 15.45 6.60
N LEU A 230 5.79 14.89 6.72
CA LEU A 230 5.32 13.81 5.83
C LEU A 230 5.17 14.26 4.38
N LYS A 231 4.71 15.49 4.16
CA LYS A 231 4.68 16.10 2.83
C LYS A 231 6.08 16.18 2.20
N GLU A 232 7.10 16.40 3.02
CA GLU A 232 8.49 16.60 2.60
C GLU A 232 9.33 15.30 2.55
N CYS A 233 8.88 14.21 3.16
CA CYS A 233 9.61 12.94 3.19
C CYS A 233 9.81 12.36 1.78
N VAL A 234 11.08 12.16 1.40
CA VAL A 234 11.55 11.52 0.15
C VAL A 234 11.89 10.06 0.38
#